data_AF-A0A369T3L7-F1
#
_entry.id   AF-A0A369T3L7-F1
#
_cell.length_a   1.000
_cell.length_b   1.000
_cell.length_c   1.000
_cell.angle_alpha   90.00
_cell.angle_beta   90.00
_cell.angle_gamma   90.00
#
_symmetry.space_group_name_H-M   'P 1'
#
loop_
_entity.id
_entity.type
_entity.pdbx_description
1 polymer ?
#
loop_
_entity_poly.entity_id
_entity_poly.type
_entity_poly.pdbx_seq_one_letter_code
_entity_poly.pdbx_strand_id
1 'polypeptide(L)'
;MAGRSTPSGGRREIVLIDRRPKRVLVERRKGLEIHYFYWDLDMYKPFDYEPVTLLGSSVLSRYHWRGLVLWNAPVRREGRPLVSFYLGVHTPLVVSERWVVSLIFCVKDLSLEERFLLGYYLTVLNAMLQGLLEVDEGKFHGYEDLIEEGVVPEKYRFDPEAWGFLIVVGEPPRDLPDFIERRLRECE
;
A
#
# COMPACT_ATOMS: atom_id res chain seq x y z
N MET A 1 -11.68 5.40 32.08
CA MET A 1 -11.71 6.87 31.95
C MET A 1 -11.75 7.23 30.48
N ALA A 2 -12.74 8.05 30.11
CA ALA A 2 -12.89 8.87 28.90
C ALA A 2 -12.39 8.30 27.56
N GLY A 3 -13.34 7.79 26.77
CA GLY A 3 -13.21 7.72 25.32
C GLY A 3 -13.00 9.11 24.75
N ARG A 4 -11.97 9.27 23.92
CA ARG A 4 -11.77 10.47 23.12
C ARG A 4 -12.49 10.27 21.79
N SER A 5 -13.59 11.00 21.67
CA SER A 5 -14.27 11.32 20.43
C SER A 5 -13.26 11.86 19.42
N THR A 6 -13.14 11.17 18.28
CA THR A 6 -12.53 11.72 17.08
C THR A 6 -13.41 12.88 16.58
N PRO A 7 -12.82 14.03 16.19
CA PRO A 7 -13.58 15.15 15.66
C PRO A 7 -14.36 14.74 14.41
N SER A 8 -15.67 14.89 14.48
CA SER A 8 -16.60 14.85 13.34
C SER A 8 -16.31 16.02 12.39
N GLY A 9 -15.37 15.78 11.48
CA GLY A 9 -15.00 16.65 10.36
C GLY A 9 -13.92 15.96 9.51
N GLY A 10 -13.96 14.62 9.47
CA GLY A 10 -12.87 13.78 8.98
C GLY A 10 -12.62 14.01 7.50
N ARG A 11 -11.42 14.50 7.18
CA ARG A 11 -10.91 14.57 5.81
C ARG A 11 -11.14 13.21 5.14
N ARG A 12 -11.80 13.20 3.98
CA ARG A 12 -12.12 11.96 3.27
C ARG A 12 -10.88 11.23 2.75
N GLU A 13 -9.74 11.92 2.62
CA GLU A 13 -8.52 11.40 2.01
C GLU A 13 -7.52 10.91 3.07
N ILE A 14 -6.89 9.77 2.82
CA ILE A 14 -5.90 9.18 3.75
C ILE A 14 -4.46 9.45 3.34
N VAL A 15 -4.21 9.77 2.07
CA VAL A 15 -2.89 10.03 1.50
C VAL A 15 -2.93 11.22 0.54
N LEU A 16 -1.77 11.61 0.03
CA LEU A 16 -1.64 12.47 -1.15
C LEU A 16 -1.05 11.66 -2.30
N ILE A 17 -1.43 11.98 -3.53
CA ILE A 17 -1.00 11.24 -4.72
C ILE A 17 -0.35 12.14 -5.77
N ASP A 18 0.61 11.63 -6.53
CA ASP A 18 1.27 12.36 -7.63
C ASP A 18 0.70 12.03 -9.03
N ARG A 19 -0.02 10.91 -9.13
CA ARG A 19 -0.66 10.42 -10.36
C ARG A 19 -2.15 10.28 -10.12
N ARG A 20 -2.91 10.59 -11.17
CA ARG A 20 -4.36 10.69 -11.09
C ARG A 20 -5.01 9.36 -11.52
N PRO A 21 -5.56 8.55 -10.60
CA PRO A 21 -6.37 7.38 -10.98
C PRO A 21 -7.63 7.86 -11.69
N LYS A 22 -8.37 6.92 -12.29
CA LYS A 22 -9.66 7.27 -12.91
C LYS A 22 -10.75 7.53 -11.87
N ARG A 23 -10.71 6.80 -10.75
CA ARG A 23 -11.60 7.00 -9.57
C ARG A 23 -10.98 6.34 -8.35
N VAL A 24 -11.52 6.65 -7.18
CA VAL A 24 -11.17 6.02 -5.90
C VAL A 24 -12.43 5.49 -5.24
N LEU A 25 -12.42 4.19 -4.90
CA LEU A 25 -13.48 3.58 -4.11
C LEU A 25 -13.02 3.44 -2.66
N VAL A 26 -13.88 3.77 -1.71
CA VAL A 26 -13.57 3.67 -0.27
C VAL A 26 -14.39 2.54 0.36
N GLU A 27 -13.69 1.59 0.97
CA GLU A 27 -14.31 0.49 1.72
C GLU A 27 -13.90 0.57 3.19
N ARG A 28 -14.86 0.45 4.10
CA ARG A 28 -14.58 0.30 5.53
C ARG A 28 -14.86 -1.13 5.96
N ARG A 29 -13.81 -1.87 6.33
CA ARG A 29 -13.90 -3.30 6.68
C ARG A 29 -12.90 -3.65 7.78
N LYS A 30 -13.33 -4.49 8.74
CA LYS A 30 -12.50 -4.95 9.88
C LYS A 30 -11.79 -3.80 10.62
N GLY A 31 -12.43 -2.63 10.74
CA GLY A 31 -11.86 -1.45 11.40
C GLY A 31 -10.82 -0.67 10.57
N LEU A 32 -10.59 -1.06 9.32
CA LEU A 32 -9.72 -0.35 8.37
C LEU A 32 -10.56 0.44 7.37
N GLU A 33 -10.04 1.61 6.98
CA GLU A 33 -10.53 2.37 5.83
C GLU A 33 -9.56 2.18 4.66
N ILE A 34 -10.02 1.51 3.61
CA ILE A 34 -9.22 1.12 2.45
C ILE A 34 -9.65 1.95 1.25
N HIS A 35 -8.69 2.62 0.64
CA HIS A 35 -8.86 3.41 -0.58
C HIS A 35 -8.32 2.61 -1.76
N TYR A 36 -9.18 2.32 -2.72
CA TYR A 36 -8.83 1.56 -3.92
C TYR A 36 -8.70 2.52 -5.11
N PHE A 37 -7.45 2.71 -5.55
CA PHE A 37 -7.11 3.57 -6.67
C PHE A 37 -7.31 2.79 -7.97
N TYR A 38 -8.28 3.20 -8.78
CA TYR A 38 -8.70 2.45 -9.96
C TYR A 38 -8.08 2.95 -11.27
N TRP A 39 -7.63 2.01 -12.10
CA TRP A 39 -7.06 2.25 -13.43
C TRP A 39 -7.71 1.33 -14.47
N ASP A 40 -8.02 1.85 -15.67
CA ASP A 40 -8.68 1.06 -16.72
C ASP A 40 -7.78 -0.04 -17.31
N LEU A 41 -6.47 0.18 -17.32
CA LEU A 41 -5.50 -0.73 -17.94
C LEU A 41 -4.18 -0.70 -17.17
N ASP A 42 -3.81 -1.85 -16.60
CA ASP A 42 -2.43 -2.19 -16.25
C ASP A 42 -1.86 -3.04 -17.40
N MET A 43 -0.56 -2.97 -17.66
CA MET A 43 0.17 -3.67 -18.73
C MET A 43 -0.24 -5.15 -18.93
N TYR A 44 -0.75 -5.81 -17.89
CA TYR A 44 -1.07 -7.24 -17.92
C TYR A 44 -2.51 -7.60 -17.50
N LYS A 45 -3.34 -6.63 -17.08
CA LYS A 45 -4.70 -6.92 -16.59
C LYS A 45 -5.67 -5.76 -16.85
N PRO A 46 -6.92 -6.06 -17.28
CA PRO A 46 -7.97 -5.06 -17.31
C PRO A 46 -8.47 -4.79 -15.88
N PHE A 47 -8.75 -3.52 -15.57
CA PHE A 47 -9.31 -3.08 -14.30
C PHE A 47 -8.38 -3.33 -13.12
N ASP A 48 -7.52 -2.36 -12.85
CA ASP A 48 -6.62 -2.41 -11.72
C ASP A 48 -7.20 -1.65 -10.54
N TYR A 49 -7.14 -2.25 -9.35
CA TYR A 49 -7.59 -1.65 -8.11
C TYR A 49 -6.44 -1.77 -7.13
N GLU A 50 -5.76 -0.65 -6.89
CA GLU A 50 -4.56 -0.63 -6.07
C GLU A 50 -4.93 -0.13 -4.67
N PRO A 51 -4.99 -1.02 -3.66
CA PRO A 51 -5.46 -0.68 -2.34
C PRO A 51 -4.37 0.02 -1.52
N VAL A 52 -4.77 1.05 -0.79
CA VAL A 52 -3.96 1.74 0.20
C VAL A 52 -4.80 1.91 1.46
N THR A 53 -4.24 1.63 2.62
CA THR A 53 -4.87 1.91 3.92
C THR A 53 -3.84 2.37 4.94
N LEU A 54 -4.29 3.02 6.00
CA LEU A 54 -3.45 3.43 7.11
C LEU A 54 -3.56 2.45 8.27
N LEU A 55 -2.41 2.15 8.88
CA LEU A 55 -2.33 1.41 10.14
C LEU A 55 -1.45 2.21 11.10
N GLY A 56 -2.08 3.01 11.96
CA GLY A 56 -1.37 3.97 12.80
C GLY A 56 -0.61 4.99 11.96
N SER A 57 0.72 5.05 12.13
CA SER A 57 1.61 5.90 11.33
C SER A 57 2.10 5.25 10.04
N SER A 58 1.73 4.01 9.78
CA SER A 58 2.19 3.24 8.62
C SER A 58 1.16 3.24 7.49
N VAL A 59 1.63 3.00 6.28
CA VAL A 59 0.80 2.72 5.10
C VAL A 59 0.88 1.22 4.79
N LEU A 60 -0.26 0.60 4.57
CA LEU A 60 -0.35 -0.73 4.00
C LEU A 60 -0.81 -0.62 2.55
N SER A 61 -0.14 -1.32 1.66
CA SER A 61 -0.56 -1.49 0.28
C SER A 61 -0.42 -2.95 -0.16
N ARG A 62 -0.97 -3.24 -1.33
CA ARG A 62 -0.80 -4.53 -1.98
C ARG A 62 0.26 -4.44 -3.06
N TYR A 63 1.05 -5.49 -3.22
CA TYR A 63 1.84 -5.74 -4.42
C TYR A 63 1.45 -7.10 -5.01
N HIS A 64 0.85 -7.10 -6.21
CA HIS A 64 0.24 -8.28 -6.80
C HIS A 64 -0.81 -8.96 -5.88
N TRP A 65 -1.40 -10.09 -6.24
CA TRP A 65 -2.53 -10.66 -5.48
C TRP A 65 -2.25 -10.98 -4.01
N ARG A 66 -1.02 -11.36 -3.66
CA ARG A 66 -0.64 -11.92 -2.35
C ARG A 66 0.53 -11.21 -1.65
N GLY A 67 1.06 -10.12 -2.22
CA GLY A 67 2.12 -9.35 -1.57
C GLY A 67 1.53 -8.26 -0.68
N LEU A 68 1.91 -8.26 0.59
CA LEU A 68 1.64 -7.16 1.51
C LEU A 68 2.85 -6.25 1.58
N VAL A 69 2.65 -4.93 1.49
CA VAL A 69 3.73 -3.95 1.68
C VAL A 69 3.38 -3.06 2.87
N LEU A 70 4.28 -3.03 3.85
CA LEU A 70 4.20 -2.18 5.04
C LEU A 70 5.23 -1.07 4.94
N TRP A 71 4.76 0.17 4.82
CA TRP A 71 5.59 1.38 4.81
C TRP A 71 5.50 2.07 6.17
N ASN A 72 6.54 1.94 7.00
CA ASN A 72 6.48 2.35 8.41
C ASN A 72 7.23 3.65 8.76
N ALA A 73 7.83 4.31 7.76
CA ALA A 73 8.43 5.64 7.91
C ALA A 73 8.08 6.57 6.71
N PRO A 74 6.79 6.74 6.37
CA PRO A 74 6.42 7.52 5.19
C PRO A 74 6.70 9.02 5.39
N VAL A 75 7.22 9.68 4.36
CA VAL A 75 7.24 11.15 4.28
C VAL A 75 5.80 11.64 4.27
N ARG A 76 5.53 12.71 5.04
CA ARG A 76 4.20 13.27 5.20
C ARG A 76 4.18 14.76 4.86
N ARG A 77 3.12 15.18 4.17
CA ARG A 77 2.79 16.60 3.98
C ARG A 77 1.40 16.86 4.52
N GLU A 78 1.27 17.88 5.36
CA GLU A 78 0.01 18.20 6.08
C GLU A 78 -0.55 17.00 6.87
N GLY A 79 0.35 16.15 7.38
CA GLY A 79 0.02 14.93 8.13
C GLY A 79 -0.32 13.71 7.27
N ARG A 80 -0.33 13.81 5.94
CA ARG A 80 -0.72 12.73 5.01
C ARG A 80 0.50 12.12 4.31
N PRO A 81 0.62 10.78 4.22
CA PRO A 81 1.67 10.11 3.46
C PRO A 81 1.64 10.48 1.98
N LEU A 82 2.81 10.50 1.35
CA LEU A 82 2.97 10.72 -0.08
C LEU A 82 3.02 9.36 -0.81
N VAL A 83 2.01 9.07 -1.63
CA VAL A 83 1.89 7.79 -2.37
C VAL A 83 1.94 8.04 -3.87
N SER A 84 2.97 7.52 -4.52
CA SER A 84 3.07 7.44 -5.97
C SER A 84 2.56 6.09 -6.48
N PHE A 85 2.41 5.98 -7.79
CA PHE A 85 2.05 4.74 -8.47
C PHE A 85 3.05 4.48 -9.60
N TYR A 86 3.65 3.29 -9.63
CA TYR A 86 4.66 2.99 -10.65
C TYR A 86 4.02 2.96 -12.05
N LEU A 87 4.67 3.60 -13.05
CA LEU A 87 4.09 3.73 -14.38
C LEU A 87 3.90 2.35 -15.04
N GLY A 88 2.73 2.11 -15.62
CA GLY A 88 2.41 0.91 -16.39
C GLY A 88 1.75 -0.20 -15.54
N VAL A 89 2.26 -0.43 -14.33
CA VAL A 89 1.73 -1.47 -13.41
C VAL A 89 1.01 -0.93 -12.19
N HIS A 90 0.99 0.39 -12.01
CA HIS A 90 0.25 1.14 -10.98
C HIS A 90 0.48 0.70 -9.53
N THR A 91 1.49 -0.12 -9.25
CA THR A 91 1.79 -0.54 -7.88
C THR A 91 2.05 0.68 -6.99
N PRO A 92 1.41 0.77 -5.81
CA PRO A 92 1.65 1.85 -4.87
C PRO A 92 3.10 1.87 -4.37
N LEU A 93 3.68 3.06 -4.38
CA LEU A 93 5.03 3.35 -3.90
C LEU A 93 4.95 4.52 -2.92
N VAL A 94 5.34 4.33 -1.67
CA VAL A 94 5.26 5.39 -0.67
C VAL A 94 6.63 6.05 -0.53
N VAL A 95 6.65 7.37 -0.58
CA VAL A 95 7.89 8.12 -0.31
C VAL A 95 8.24 7.92 1.15
N SER A 96 9.47 7.47 1.42
CA SER A 96 9.89 7.07 2.75
C SER A 96 11.05 7.94 3.24
N GLU A 97 11.02 8.32 4.52
CA GLU A 97 12.09 9.05 5.19
C GLU A 97 13.35 8.18 5.34
N ARG A 98 13.14 6.86 5.38
CA ARG A 98 14.19 5.85 5.49
C ARG A 98 13.91 4.71 4.53
N TRP A 99 14.97 4.07 4.06
CA TRP A 99 14.87 3.07 3.02
C TRP A 99 15.55 1.77 3.42
N VAL A 100 15.17 1.23 4.58
CA VAL A 100 15.48 -0.16 4.92
C VAL A 100 14.38 -1.04 4.34
N VAL A 101 14.76 -2.04 3.55
CA VAL A 101 13.84 -3.01 2.97
C VAL A 101 14.07 -4.36 3.64
N SER A 102 13.04 -4.88 4.31
CA SER A 102 13.03 -6.23 4.86
C SER A 102 12.01 -7.08 4.12
N LEU A 103 12.39 -8.31 3.80
CA LEU A 103 11.54 -9.26 3.11
C LEU A 103 11.27 -10.45 4.03
N ILE A 104 9.99 -10.75 4.23
CA ILE A 104 9.53 -11.81 5.12
C ILE A 104 8.55 -12.70 4.35
N PHE A 105 8.85 -13.99 4.25
CA PHE A 105 8.00 -14.94 3.55
C PHE A 105 8.27 -16.37 4.02
N CYS A 106 7.31 -17.24 3.75
CA CYS A 106 7.40 -18.65 4.10
C CYS A 106 7.82 -19.39 2.83
N VAL A 107 9.04 -19.94 2.81
CA VAL A 107 9.70 -20.42 1.56
C VAL A 107 8.86 -21.44 0.80
N LYS A 108 8.12 -22.29 1.53
CA LYS A 108 7.24 -23.32 0.95
C LYS A 108 5.97 -22.76 0.31
N ASP A 109 5.58 -21.53 0.67
CA ASP A 109 4.29 -20.93 0.28
C ASP A 109 4.37 -20.08 -0.99
N LEU A 110 5.59 -19.82 -1.51
CA LEU A 110 5.81 -19.03 -2.70
C LEU A 110 5.91 -19.88 -3.96
N SER A 111 4.96 -19.66 -4.86
CA SER A 111 5.01 -20.14 -6.24
C SER A 111 6.18 -19.52 -7.02
N LEU A 112 6.53 -20.11 -8.17
CA LEU A 112 7.57 -19.57 -9.05
C LEU A 112 7.22 -18.16 -9.55
N GLU A 113 5.96 -17.91 -9.85
CA GLU A 113 5.46 -16.60 -10.29
C GLU A 113 5.64 -15.54 -9.19
N GLU A 114 5.27 -15.87 -7.94
CA GLU A 114 5.45 -14.95 -6.81
C GLU A 114 6.91 -14.62 -6.54
N ARG A 115 7.82 -15.60 -6.70
CA ARG A 115 9.27 -15.36 -6.61
C ARG A 115 9.78 -14.41 -7.69
N PHE A 116 9.29 -14.57 -8.92
CA PHE A 116 9.65 -13.68 -10.03
C PHE A 116 9.15 -12.25 -9.79
N LEU A 117 7.87 -12.10 -9.43
CA LEU A 117 7.26 -10.79 -9.13
C LEU A 117 7.96 -10.11 -7.96
N LEU A 118 8.30 -10.84 -6.92
CA LEU A 118 9.08 -10.32 -5.82
C LEU A 118 10.44 -9.76 -6.28
N GLY A 119 11.17 -10.50 -7.13
CA GLY A 119 12.42 -10.02 -7.73
C GLY A 119 12.23 -8.75 -8.58
N TYR A 120 11.12 -8.68 -9.33
CA TYR A 120 10.76 -7.48 -10.08
C TYR A 120 10.51 -6.28 -9.17
N TYR A 121 9.75 -6.45 -8.08
CA TYR A 121 9.47 -5.37 -7.14
C TYR A 121 10.72 -4.86 -6.43
N LEU A 122 11.63 -5.77 -6.02
CA LEU A 122 12.92 -5.38 -5.46
C LEU A 122 13.76 -4.58 -6.46
N THR A 123 13.65 -4.87 -7.76
CA THR A 123 14.30 -4.08 -8.81
C THR A 123 13.71 -2.68 -8.89
N VAL A 124 12.38 -2.54 -8.81
CA VAL A 124 11.70 -1.22 -8.78
C VAL A 124 12.13 -0.43 -7.55
N LEU A 125 12.11 -1.04 -6.35
CA LEU A 125 12.57 -0.39 -5.13
C LEU A 125 14.03 0.05 -5.26
N ASN A 126 14.92 -0.82 -5.75
CA ASN A 126 16.32 -0.47 -5.95
C ASN A 126 16.50 0.70 -6.94
N ALA A 127 15.69 0.77 -8.01
CA ALA A 127 15.71 1.90 -8.94
C ALA A 127 15.29 3.22 -8.25
N MET A 128 14.30 3.18 -7.35
CA MET A 128 13.95 4.34 -6.52
C MET A 128 15.12 4.79 -5.62
N LEU A 129 15.78 3.83 -4.95
CA LEU A 129 16.93 4.13 -4.08
C LEU A 129 18.11 4.74 -4.81
N GLN A 130 18.30 4.36 -6.07
CA GLN A 130 19.36 4.88 -6.93
C GLN A 130 19.00 6.24 -7.56
N GLY A 131 17.82 6.80 -7.27
CA GLY A 131 17.35 8.04 -7.87
C GLY A 131 17.02 7.92 -9.37
N LEU A 132 16.93 6.70 -9.90
CA LEU A 132 16.51 6.46 -11.29
C LEU A 132 15.01 6.71 -11.47
N LEU A 133 14.25 6.65 -10.36
CA LEU A 133 12.86 7.05 -10.28
C LEU A 133 12.78 8.27 -9.35
N GLU A 134 12.88 9.46 -9.94
CA GLU A 134 12.73 10.71 -9.20
C GLU A 134 11.27 10.92 -8.77
N VAL A 135 11.08 11.21 -7.48
CA VAL A 135 9.80 11.60 -6.93
C VAL A 135 9.80 13.10 -6.70
N ASP A 136 9.02 13.82 -7.52
CA ASP A 136 8.83 15.26 -7.39
C ASP A 136 7.76 15.54 -6.33
N GLU A 137 8.19 15.91 -5.13
CA GLU A 137 7.31 16.23 -4.00
C GLU A 137 6.32 17.37 -4.30
N GLY A 138 6.60 18.20 -5.30
CA GLY A 138 5.69 19.27 -5.75
C GLY A 138 4.44 18.76 -6.47
N LYS A 139 4.43 17.52 -6.96
CA LYS A 139 3.32 16.96 -7.76
C LYS A 139 2.20 16.32 -6.94
N PHE A 140 2.44 16.09 -5.65
CA PHE A 140 1.44 15.46 -4.79
C PHE A 140 0.21 16.36 -4.63
N HIS A 141 -0.98 15.79 -4.65
CA HIS A 141 -2.25 16.50 -4.50
C HIS A 141 -3.32 15.59 -3.86
N GLY A 142 -4.42 16.21 -3.45
CA GLY A 142 -5.62 15.49 -3.02
C GLY A 142 -6.35 14.84 -4.19
N TYR A 143 -7.22 13.89 -3.88
CA TYR A 143 -8.04 13.11 -4.80
C TYR A 143 -9.51 13.01 -4.36
N GLU A 144 -9.96 13.86 -3.43
CA GLU A 144 -11.35 13.84 -2.91
C GLU A 144 -12.40 13.92 -4.02
N ASP A 145 -12.11 14.65 -5.10
CA ASP A 145 -12.97 14.78 -6.29
C ASP A 145 -13.10 13.48 -7.11
N LEU A 146 -12.23 12.51 -6.88
CA LEU A 146 -12.24 11.19 -7.52
C LEU A 146 -12.93 10.12 -6.69
N ILE A 147 -13.33 10.44 -5.45
CA ILE A 147 -13.99 9.49 -4.56
C ILE A 147 -15.42 9.25 -5.05
N GLU A 148 -15.70 8.01 -5.45
CA GLU A 148 -17.00 7.57 -5.95
C GLU A 148 -17.65 6.55 -5.00
N GLU A 149 -18.99 6.56 -4.96
CA GLU A 149 -19.73 5.46 -4.35
C GLU A 149 -19.68 4.23 -5.25
N GLY A 150 -19.44 3.05 -4.66
CA GLY A 150 -19.38 1.82 -5.42
C GLY A 150 -18.89 0.64 -4.58
N VAL A 151 -18.83 -0.52 -5.23
CA VAL A 151 -18.35 -1.76 -4.61
C VAL A 151 -17.16 -2.28 -5.39
N VAL A 152 -16.04 -2.48 -4.69
CA VAL A 152 -14.87 -3.17 -5.27
C VAL A 152 -15.24 -4.63 -5.49
N PRO A 153 -15.06 -5.19 -6.70
CA PRO A 153 -15.36 -6.59 -6.96
C PRO A 153 -14.53 -7.51 -6.07
N GLU A 154 -15.13 -8.60 -5.57
CA GLU A 154 -14.56 -9.45 -4.52
C GLU A 154 -13.11 -9.88 -4.82
N LYS A 155 -12.82 -10.30 -6.05
CA LYS A 155 -11.48 -10.74 -6.48
C LYS A 155 -10.38 -9.68 -6.34
N TYR A 156 -10.74 -8.39 -6.28
CA TYR A 156 -9.79 -7.29 -6.12
C TYR A 156 -9.71 -6.76 -4.69
N ARG A 157 -10.59 -7.22 -3.79
CA ARG A 157 -10.61 -6.74 -2.40
C ARG A 157 -9.30 -7.06 -1.71
N PHE A 158 -8.88 -6.13 -0.87
CA PHE A 158 -7.65 -6.23 -0.12
C PHE A 158 -7.92 -6.93 1.22
N ASP A 159 -7.23 -8.05 1.45
CA ASP A 159 -7.21 -8.70 2.76
C ASP A 159 -5.78 -8.71 3.29
N PRO A 160 -5.42 -7.80 4.21
CA PRO A 160 -4.07 -7.73 4.76
C PRO A 160 -3.73 -8.95 5.62
N GLU A 161 -4.67 -9.85 5.92
CA GLU A 161 -4.39 -11.10 6.66
C GLU A 161 -4.03 -12.26 5.72
N ALA A 162 -4.31 -12.16 4.41
CA ALA A 162 -4.19 -13.25 3.44
C ALA A 162 -2.95 -13.14 2.53
N TRP A 163 -1.81 -12.73 3.08
CA TRP A 163 -0.57 -12.51 2.32
C TRP A 163 0.31 -13.78 2.22
N GLY A 164 1.04 -13.89 1.11
CA GLY A 164 2.04 -14.93 0.85
C GLY A 164 3.47 -14.46 1.14
N PHE A 165 3.75 -13.17 0.91
CA PHE A 165 4.98 -12.50 1.34
C PHE A 165 4.70 -11.08 1.83
N LEU A 166 5.56 -10.60 2.71
CA LEU A 166 5.54 -9.27 3.31
C LEU A 166 6.83 -8.54 2.96
N ILE A 167 6.69 -7.33 2.44
CA ILE A 167 7.79 -6.39 2.24
C ILE A 167 7.60 -5.25 3.23
N VAL A 168 8.60 -5.01 4.08
CA VAL A 168 8.63 -3.86 4.99
C VAL A 168 9.60 -2.84 4.44
N VAL A 169 9.14 -1.61 4.27
CA VAL A 169 9.96 -0.48 3.80
C VAL A 169 9.93 0.64 4.84
N GLY A 170 11.10 1.15 5.23
CA GLY A 170 11.22 2.24 6.17
C GLY A 170 12.29 1.99 7.22
N GLU A 171 11.86 1.83 8.46
CA GLU A 171 12.67 1.42 9.61
C GLU A 171 12.50 -0.08 9.89
N PRO A 172 13.49 -0.74 10.52
CA PRO A 172 13.26 -2.04 11.13
C PRO A 172 12.09 -1.94 12.12
N PRO A 173 10.98 -2.68 11.90
CA PRO A 173 9.83 -2.61 12.81
C PRO A 173 10.25 -3.16 14.18
N ARG A 174 9.96 -2.42 15.25
CA ARG A 174 10.16 -2.91 16.63
C ARG A 174 9.17 -4.02 16.97
N ASP A 175 7.92 -3.76 16.60
CA ASP A 175 6.78 -4.67 16.73
C ASP A 175 6.10 -4.76 15.37
N LEU A 176 5.59 -5.94 15.04
CA LEU A 176 4.76 -6.13 13.86
C LEU A 176 3.28 -6.08 14.27
N PRO A 177 2.37 -5.64 13.38
CA PRO A 177 0.95 -5.76 13.63
C PRO A 177 0.56 -7.21 13.96
N ASP A 178 -0.34 -7.39 14.93
CA ASP A 178 -0.76 -8.72 15.42
C ASP A 178 -1.13 -9.71 14.31
N PHE A 179 -1.78 -9.24 13.24
CA PHE A 179 -2.17 -10.11 12.13
C PHE A 179 -0.97 -10.59 11.30
N ILE A 180 0.10 -9.80 11.22
CA ILE A 180 1.36 -10.19 10.59
C ILE A 180 2.05 -11.23 11.48
N GLU A 181 2.16 -10.96 12.78
CA GLU A 181 2.78 -11.91 13.72
C GLU A 181 2.06 -13.26 13.75
N ARG A 182 0.72 -13.24 13.78
CA ARG A 182 -0.10 -14.45 13.75
C ARG A 182 0.16 -15.27 12.49
N ARG A 183 0.21 -14.62 11.31
CA ARG A 183 0.51 -15.29 10.04
C ARG A 183 1.92 -15.88 10.03
N LEU A 184 2.90 -15.22 10.63
CA LEU A 184 4.27 -15.74 10.72
C LEU A 184 4.35 -17.03 11.55
N ARG A 185 3.55 -17.16 12.61
CA ARG A 185 3.50 -18.39 13.44
C ARG A 185 2.93 -19.59 12.69
N GLU A 186 2.17 -19.38 11.61
CA GLU A 186 1.65 -20.46 10.77
C GLU A 186 2.71 -21.03 9.81
N CYS A 187 3.90 -20.44 9.77
CA CYS A 187 4.99 -20.84 8.87
C CYS A 187 6.05 -21.74 9.52
N GLU A 188 5.89 -22.03 10.81
CA GLU A 188 6.66 -23.05 11.55
C GLU A 188 6.21 -24.47 11.17
#